data_AF-A0AAX6BJW2-F1
#
_entry.id   AF-A0AAX6BJW2-F1
#
_cell.length_a   1.000
_cell.length_b   1.000
_cell.length_c   1.000
_cell.angle_alpha   90.00
_cell.angle_beta   90.00
_cell.angle_gamma   90.00
#
_symmetry.space_group_name_H-M   'P 1'
#
loop_
_entity.id
_entity.type
_entity.pdbx_description
1 polymer ?
#
loop_
_entity_poly.entity_id
_entity_poly.type
_entity_poly.pdbx_seq_one_letter_code
_entity_poly.pdbx_strand_id
1 'polypeptide(L)'
;MNKALPLQAKIEIAIFAALALLLDLLPSIKIATAVSISFSMVPIFIMCFRWGVKGGALSGLLWGLLQLATGTAYILTALQTFIEYIVAFAFIGFGGIFSQSIKTNLATNNRSKAFVLIVLSLIIGSFARYFWHFIAGIIFWGSYAPKGMSALWYSFSMNGVSMVGSLIACLVILSLLIPSASRMIVTKSHSS
;
A
#
# COMPACT_ATOMS: atom_id res chain seq x y z
N MET A 1 -19.94 17.03 5.49
CA MET A 1 -19.79 16.50 6.87
C MET A 1 -18.79 15.36 6.89
N ASN A 2 -17.66 15.53 7.56
CA ASN A 2 -16.63 14.51 7.70
C ASN A 2 -17.03 13.55 8.84
N LYS A 3 -17.90 12.56 8.56
CA LYS A 3 -18.28 11.57 9.58
C LYS A 3 -17.04 10.78 10.03
N ALA A 4 -16.91 10.58 11.34
CA ALA A 4 -15.90 9.70 11.91
C ALA A 4 -16.09 8.26 11.37
N LEU A 5 -14.99 7.52 11.23
CA LEU A 5 -15.06 6.12 10.82
C LEU A 5 -15.85 5.29 11.86
N PRO A 6 -16.78 4.42 11.44
CA PRO A 6 -17.53 3.58 12.36
C PRO A 6 -16.59 2.59 13.07
N LEU A 7 -17.03 2.06 14.21
CA LEU A 7 -16.23 1.08 14.98
C LEU A 7 -15.81 -0.12 14.13
N GLN A 8 -16.71 -0.64 13.29
CA GLN A 8 -16.41 -1.70 12.34
C GLN A 8 -15.20 -1.36 11.45
N ALA A 9 -15.15 -0.14 10.89
CA ALA A 9 -14.04 0.28 10.05
C ALA A 9 -12.71 0.29 10.83
N LYS A 10 -12.72 0.73 12.09
CA LYS A 10 -11.51 0.74 12.93
C LYS A 10 -11.01 -0.68 13.21
N ILE A 11 -11.91 -1.62 13.49
CA ILE A 11 -11.58 -3.03 13.71
C ILE A 11 -10.98 -3.64 12.44
N GLU A 12 -11.63 -3.43 11.29
CA GLU A 12 -11.12 -3.92 10.01
C GLU A 12 -9.76 -3.30 9.66
N ILE A 13 -9.56 -2.01 9.93
CA ILE A 13 -8.26 -1.33 9.76
C ILE A 13 -7.15 -2.04 10.56
N ALA A 14 -7.41 -2.37 11.83
CA ALA A 14 -6.44 -3.09 12.65
C ALA A 14 -6.16 -4.51 12.11
N ILE A 15 -7.21 -5.25 11.74
CA ILE A 15 -7.07 -6.62 11.20
C ILE A 15 -6.27 -6.62 9.89
N PHE A 16 -6.58 -5.73 8.96
CA PHE A 16 -5.92 -5.69 7.65
C PHE A 16 -4.50 -5.13 7.75
N ALA A 17 -4.20 -4.22 8.68
CA ALA A 17 -2.84 -3.81 8.99
C ALA A 17 -2.00 -4.97 9.54
N ALA A 18 -2.55 -5.75 10.47
CA ALA A 18 -1.90 -6.96 10.99
C ALA A 18 -1.70 -8.02 9.89
N LEU A 19 -2.68 -8.21 9.00
CA LEU A 19 -2.54 -9.10 7.86
C LEU A 19 -1.43 -8.63 6.90
N ALA A 20 -1.34 -7.32 6.64
CA ALA A 20 -0.25 -6.77 5.83
C ALA A 20 1.11 -7.06 6.46
N LEU A 21 1.25 -6.91 7.79
CA LEU A 21 2.47 -7.30 8.51
C LEU A 21 2.77 -8.79 8.31
N LEU A 22 1.80 -9.68 8.52
CA LEU A 22 2.00 -11.13 8.37
C LEU A 22 2.45 -11.51 6.96
N LEU A 23 1.88 -10.87 5.93
CA LEU A 23 2.33 -11.06 4.55
C LEU A 23 3.75 -10.53 4.33
N ASP A 24 4.12 -9.44 5.00
CA ASP A 24 5.45 -8.86 4.91
C ASP A 24 6.55 -9.68 5.60
N LEU A 25 6.17 -10.53 6.56
CA LEU A 25 7.06 -11.51 7.17
C LEU A 25 7.37 -12.69 6.24
N LEU A 26 6.56 -12.92 5.21
CA LEU A 26 6.86 -13.94 4.20
C LEU A 26 8.05 -13.48 3.35
N PRO A 27 8.88 -14.42 2.85
CA PRO A 27 10.00 -14.08 1.99
C PRO A 27 9.55 -13.30 0.76
N SER A 28 10.06 -12.08 0.60
CA SER A 28 9.87 -11.31 -0.63
C SER A 28 10.79 -11.83 -1.75
N ILE A 29 10.41 -11.58 -3.00
CA ILE A 29 11.29 -11.88 -4.13
C ILE A 29 12.36 -10.79 -4.17
N LYS A 30 13.58 -11.16 -3.78
CA LYS A 30 14.76 -10.28 -3.76
C LYS A 30 15.57 -10.48 -5.03
N ILE A 31 15.49 -9.52 -5.95
CA ILE A 31 16.28 -9.51 -7.20
C ILE A 31 17.57 -8.67 -7.07
N ALA A 32 17.65 -7.81 -6.06
CA ALA A 32 18.86 -7.11 -5.65
C ALA A 32 18.74 -6.74 -4.16
N THR A 33 19.84 -6.35 -3.52
CA THR A 33 19.89 -6.08 -2.07
C THR A 33 18.88 -5.01 -1.62
N ALA A 34 18.65 -4.00 -2.47
CA ALA A 34 17.70 -2.91 -2.22
C ALA A 34 16.37 -3.06 -2.99
N VAL A 35 16.14 -4.23 -3.60
CA VAL A 35 14.90 -4.49 -4.36
C VAL A 35 14.12 -5.60 -3.70
N SER A 36 12.88 -5.29 -3.33
CA SER A 36 11.94 -6.21 -2.71
C SER A 36 10.62 -6.17 -3.45
N ILE A 37 10.23 -7.30 -4.04
CA ILE A 37 8.93 -7.49 -4.68
C ILE A 37 8.05 -8.28 -3.73
N SER A 38 6.95 -7.68 -3.29
CA SER A 38 5.98 -8.32 -2.41
C SER A 38 4.54 -7.94 -2.76
N PHE A 39 3.59 -8.72 -2.24
CA PHE A 39 2.16 -8.44 -2.31
C PHE A 39 1.58 -7.99 -0.96
N SER A 40 2.44 -7.59 -0.02
CA SER A 40 2.04 -7.20 1.35
C SER A 40 1.09 -5.98 1.38
N MET A 41 1.03 -5.19 0.30
CA MET A 41 0.10 -4.06 0.18
C MET A 41 -1.35 -4.48 -0.16
N VAL A 42 -1.60 -5.74 -0.53
CA VAL A 42 -2.94 -6.23 -0.89
C VAL A 42 -3.99 -5.94 0.20
N PRO A 43 -3.76 -6.23 1.49
CA PRO A 43 -4.71 -5.91 2.55
C PRO A 43 -4.99 -4.41 2.64
N ILE A 44 -3.98 -3.56 2.45
CA ILE A 44 -4.13 -2.10 2.51
C ILE A 44 -4.96 -1.59 1.32
N PHE A 45 -4.75 -2.12 0.12
CA PHE A 45 -5.57 -1.78 -1.05
C PHE A 45 -7.03 -2.22 -0.89
N ILE A 46 -7.31 -3.36 -0.24
CA ILE A 46 -8.69 -3.73 0.11
C ILE A 46 -9.34 -2.65 0.99
N MET A 47 -8.59 -2.12 1.97
CA MET A 47 -9.07 -1.03 2.84
C MET A 47 -9.22 0.30 2.09
N CYS A 48 -8.36 0.59 1.11
CA CYS A 48 -8.54 1.69 0.18
C CYS A 48 -9.88 1.58 -0.56
N PHE A 49 -10.23 0.40 -1.08
CA PHE A 49 -11.48 0.23 -1.82
C PHE A 49 -12.71 0.26 -0.93
N ARG A 50 -12.61 -0.32 0.27
CA ARG A 50 -13.73 -0.45 1.21
C ARG A 50 -14.06 0.87 1.90
N TRP A 51 -13.04 1.52 2.48
CA TRP A 51 -13.18 2.69 3.36
C TRP A 51 -12.55 3.98 2.80
N GLY A 52 -12.13 3.95 1.54
CA GLY A 52 -11.55 5.10 0.86
C GLY A 52 -10.17 5.47 1.39
N VAL A 53 -9.77 6.72 1.11
CA VAL A 53 -8.43 7.23 1.44
C VAL A 53 -8.13 7.12 2.93
N LYS A 54 -9.10 7.46 3.79
CA LYS A 54 -8.91 7.42 5.25
C LYS A 54 -8.64 6.01 5.76
N GLY A 55 -9.40 5.02 5.31
CA GLY A 55 -9.21 3.64 5.75
C GLY A 55 -7.89 3.05 5.24
N GLY A 56 -7.55 3.32 3.98
CA GLY A 56 -6.25 2.95 3.42
C GLY A 56 -5.08 3.58 4.17
N ALA A 57 -5.14 4.90 4.43
CA ALA A 57 -4.07 5.63 5.10
C ALA A 57 -3.85 5.16 6.54
N LEU A 58 -4.93 4.96 7.31
CA LEU A 58 -4.82 4.46 8.68
C LEU A 58 -4.34 3.00 8.73
N SER A 59 -4.76 2.15 7.78
CA SER A 59 -4.28 0.76 7.71
C SER A 59 -2.79 0.71 7.35
N GLY A 60 -2.37 1.52 6.37
CA GLY A 60 -0.96 1.67 6.01
C GLY A 60 -0.13 2.19 7.19
N LEU A 61 -0.55 3.29 7.81
CA LEU A 61 0.11 3.83 9.00
C LEU A 61 0.26 2.79 10.11
N LEU A 62 -0.81 2.06 10.45
CA LEU A 62 -0.73 1.00 11.46
C LEU A 62 0.24 -0.10 11.04
N TRP A 63 0.26 -0.50 9.77
CA TRP A 63 1.22 -1.50 9.29
C TRP A 63 2.66 -1.02 9.47
N GLY A 64 2.97 0.23 9.13
CA GLY A 64 4.30 0.80 9.33
C GLY A 64 4.68 0.90 10.82
N LEU A 65 3.75 1.33 11.68
CA LEU A 65 3.95 1.32 13.14
C LEU A 65 4.15 -0.08 13.70
N LEU A 66 3.44 -1.07 13.17
CA LEU A 66 3.61 -2.47 13.55
C LEU A 66 5.02 -2.95 13.19
N GLN A 67 5.57 -2.57 12.04
CA GLN A 67 6.96 -2.93 11.71
C GLN A 67 7.98 -2.37 12.72
N LEU A 68 7.73 -1.16 13.22
CA LEU A 68 8.56 -0.57 14.28
C LEU A 68 8.39 -1.35 15.59
N ALA A 69 7.16 -1.65 15.99
CA ALA A 69 6.85 -2.35 17.23
C ALA A 69 7.38 -3.80 17.25
N THR A 70 7.38 -4.49 16.10
CA THR A 70 7.86 -5.86 15.97
C THR A 70 9.35 -5.97 15.62
N GLY A 71 10.06 -4.85 15.52
CA GLY A 71 11.50 -4.83 15.22
C GLY A 71 11.86 -5.30 13.80
N THR A 72 10.91 -5.27 12.86
CA THR A 72 11.16 -5.65 11.46
C THR A 72 11.54 -4.45 10.59
N ALA A 73 11.34 -3.24 11.08
CA ALA A 73 11.78 -2.01 10.44
C ALA A 73 13.31 -1.84 10.51
N TYR A 74 13.89 -1.29 9.45
CA TYR A 74 15.30 -0.92 9.37
C TYR A 74 15.46 0.56 9.73
N ILE A 75 16.16 0.83 10.83
CA ILE A 75 16.27 2.15 11.45
C ILE A 75 17.69 2.68 11.22
N LEU A 76 17.83 3.71 10.38
CA LEU A 76 19.09 4.46 10.19
C LEU A 76 19.14 5.72 11.05
N THR A 77 18.08 6.52 10.97
CA THR A 77 17.92 7.77 11.71
C THR A 77 16.44 7.98 12.02
N ALA A 78 16.13 8.81 13.02
CA ALA A 78 14.75 9.15 13.34
C ALA A 78 13.97 9.73 12.14
N LEU A 79 14.62 10.59 11.34
CA LEU A 79 14.00 11.19 10.16
C LEU A 79 13.75 10.17 9.05
N GLN A 80 14.72 9.30 8.76
CA GLN A 80 14.54 8.20 7.80
C GLN A 80 13.36 7.32 8.23
N THR A 81 13.32 6.93 9.51
CA THR A 81 12.28 6.06 10.04
C THR A 81 10.89 6.70 9.92
N PHE A 82 10.78 7.99 10.23
CA PHE A 82 9.54 8.74 10.05
C PHE A 82 9.08 8.76 8.58
N ILE A 83 9.99 9.04 7.65
CA ILE A 83 9.65 9.08 6.22
C ILE A 83 9.24 7.69 5.72
N GLU A 84 10.03 6.66 6.03
CA GLU A 84 9.87 5.34 5.41
C GLU A 84 8.80 4.46 6.08
N TYR A 85 8.52 4.62 7.37
CA TYR A 85 7.57 3.77 8.10
C TYR A 85 6.29 4.47 8.53
N ILE A 86 6.25 5.81 8.49
CA ILE A 86 5.04 6.57 8.84
C ILE A 86 4.48 7.22 7.58
N VAL A 87 5.25 8.10 6.94
CA VAL A 87 4.77 8.88 5.77
C VAL A 87 4.51 7.97 4.57
N ALA A 88 5.50 7.17 4.15
CA ALA A 88 5.38 6.31 2.97
C ALA A 88 4.18 5.34 3.09
N PHE A 89 4.02 4.72 4.27
CA PHE A 89 2.96 3.75 4.51
C PHE A 89 1.57 4.39 4.57
N ALA A 90 1.42 5.55 5.22
CA ALA A 90 0.16 6.27 5.22
C ALA A 90 -0.25 6.70 3.79
N PHE A 91 0.72 7.02 2.93
CA PHE A 91 0.47 7.47 1.56
C PHE A 91 -0.03 6.36 0.62
N ILE A 92 0.05 5.08 1.00
CA ILE A 92 -0.66 3.99 0.28
C ILE A 92 -2.17 4.31 0.19
N GLY A 93 -2.71 5.03 1.19
CA GLY A 93 -4.09 5.48 1.25
C GLY A 93 -4.57 6.28 0.04
N PHE A 94 -3.69 6.92 -0.74
CA PHE A 94 -4.08 7.58 -1.98
C PHE A 94 -4.67 6.61 -3.03
N GLY A 95 -4.43 5.30 -2.91
CA GLY A 95 -5.16 4.29 -3.68
C GLY A 95 -6.67 4.24 -3.38
N GLY A 96 -7.14 4.94 -2.34
CA GLY A 96 -8.55 5.03 -1.99
C GLY A 96 -9.34 6.10 -2.75
N ILE A 97 -8.71 6.91 -3.61
CA ILE A 97 -9.36 8.04 -4.32
C ILE A 97 -10.60 7.57 -5.11
N PHE A 98 -10.50 6.42 -5.79
CA PHE A 98 -11.59 5.90 -6.61
C PHE A 98 -12.53 4.92 -5.88
N SER A 99 -12.44 4.81 -4.55
CA SER A 99 -13.21 3.85 -3.74
C SER A 99 -14.70 3.86 -4.03
N GLN A 100 -15.32 5.04 -4.07
CA GLN A 100 -16.76 5.14 -4.29
C GLN A 100 -17.14 4.68 -5.71
N SER A 101 -16.38 5.10 -6.72
CA SER A 101 -16.59 4.70 -8.11
C SER A 101 -16.39 3.19 -8.29
N ILE A 102 -15.40 2.58 -7.65
CA ILE A 102 -15.18 1.13 -7.65
C ILE A 102 -16.41 0.42 -7.06
N LYS A 103 -16.86 0.83 -5.86
CA LYS A 103 -18.02 0.24 -5.18
C LYS A 103 -19.29 0.31 -6.05
N THR A 104 -19.57 1.47 -6.64
CA THR A 104 -20.73 1.66 -7.51
C THR A 104 -20.67 0.75 -8.74
N ASN A 105 -19.53 0.70 -9.45
CA ASN A 105 -19.40 -0.12 -10.65
C ASN A 105 -19.43 -1.63 -10.34
N LEU A 106 -18.92 -2.06 -9.19
CA LEU A 106 -19.06 -3.45 -8.74
C LEU A 106 -20.52 -3.79 -8.41
N ALA A 107 -21.26 -2.88 -7.76
CA ALA A 107 -22.67 -3.07 -7.41
C ALA A 107 -23.59 -3.10 -8.65
N THR A 108 -23.28 -2.32 -9.69
CA THR A 108 -24.03 -2.31 -10.95
C THR A 108 -23.52 -3.33 -11.97
N ASN A 109 -22.66 -4.28 -11.56
CA ASN A 109 -22.04 -5.28 -12.42
C ASN A 109 -21.22 -4.74 -13.61
N ASN A 110 -20.82 -3.47 -13.59
CA ASN A 110 -19.87 -2.91 -14.56
C ASN A 110 -18.42 -3.28 -14.20
N ARG A 111 -18.09 -4.56 -14.36
CA ARG A 111 -16.81 -5.15 -13.92
C ARG A 111 -15.60 -4.57 -14.66
N SER A 112 -15.72 -4.29 -15.96
CA SER A 112 -14.62 -3.72 -16.74
C SER A 112 -14.23 -2.33 -16.23
N LYS A 113 -15.21 -1.44 -15.98
CA LYS A 113 -14.93 -0.10 -15.44
C LYS A 113 -14.38 -0.18 -14.01
N ALA A 114 -14.92 -1.08 -13.18
CA ALA A 114 -14.37 -1.31 -11.85
C ALA A 114 -12.90 -1.76 -11.89
N PHE A 115 -12.56 -2.68 -12.81
CA PHE A 115 -11.19 -3.17 -12.97
C PHE A 115 -10.23 -2.05 -13.36
N VAL A 116 -10.57 -1.20 -14.34
CA VAL A 116 -9.74 -0.04 -14.72
C VAL A 116 -9.48 0.87 -13.53
N LEU A 117 -10.52 1.17 -12.73
CA LEU A 117 -10.38 2.01 -11.54
C LEU A 117 -9.52 1.36 -10.44
N ILE A 118 -9.58 0.03 -10.29
CA ILE A 118 -8.71 -0.73 -9.39
C ILE A 118 -7.25 -0.61 -9.84
N VAL A 119 -6.96 -0.79 -11.13
CA VAL A 119 -5.59 -0.63 -11.68
C VAL A 119 -5.06 0.78 -11.40
N LEU A 120 -5.84 1.81 -11.71
CA LEU A 120 -5.46 3.21 -11.44
C LEU A 120 -5.20 3.46 -9.94
N SER A 121 -6.03 2.88 -9.09
CA SER A 121 -5.86 2.99 -7.63
C SER A 121 -4.57 2.32 -7.14
N LEU A 122 -4.22 1.16 -7.69
CA LEU A 122 -2.96 0.46 -7.40
C LEU A 122 -1.75 1.29 -7.81
N ILE A 123 -1.79 1.88 -9.01
CA ILE A 123 -0.74 2.77 -9.53
C ILE A 123 -0.55 3.96 -8.60
N ILE A 124 -1.64 4.68 -8.28
CA ILE A 124 -1.57 5.88 -7.45
C ILE A 124 -1.05 5.56 -6.04
N GLY A 125 -1.60 4.53 -5.39
CA GLY A 125 -1.19 4.17 -4.03
C GLY A 125 0.26 3.66 -3.96
N SER A 126 0.68 2.83 -4.94
CA SER A 126 2.06 2.34 -5.00
C SER A 126 3.02 3.49 -5.28
N PHE A 127 2.72 4.34 -6.26
CA PHE A 127 3.53 5.52 -6.55
C PHE A 127 3.65 6.44 -5.34
N ALA A 128 2.55 6.74 -4.65
CA ALA A 128 2.56 7.60 -3.47
C ALA A 128 3.44 7.06 -2.35
N ARG A 129 3.46 5.74 -2.10
CA ARG A 129 4.38 5.10 -1.14
C ARG A 129 5.83 5.19 -1.61
N TYR A 130 6.10 4.72 -2.82
CA TYR A 130 7.47 4.58 -3.32
C TYR A 130 8.11 5.92 -3.70
N PHE A 131 7.33 6.97 -3.90
CA PHE A 131 7.83 8.34 -3.96
C PHE A 131 8.60 8.70 -2.69
N TRP A 132 8.05 8.38 -1.51
CA TRP A 132 8.74 8.66 -0.24
C TRP A 132 9.95 7.76 -0.01
N HIS A 133 9.88 6.48 -0.39
CA HIS A 133 11.07 5.61 -0.37
C HIS A 133 12.15 6.08 -1.35
N PHE A 134 11.76 6.65 -2.50
CA PHE A 134 12.70 7.25 -3.44
C PHE A 134 13.41 8.48 -2.83
N ILE A 135 12.66 9.39 -2.19
CA ILE A 135 13.24 10.54 -1.49
C ILE A 135 14.16 10.08 -0.35
N ALA A 136 13.73 9.13 0.48
CA ALA A 136 14.56 8.56 1.52
C ALA A 136 15.82 7.89 0.95
N GLY A 137 15.69 7.20 -0.18
CA GLY A 137 16.80 6.56 -0.88
C GLY A 137 17.88 7.54 -1.33
N ILE A 138 17.50 8.73 -1.79
CA ILE A 138 18.46 9.79 -2.15
C ILE A 138 19.21 10.28 -0.90
N ILE A 139 18.49 10.51 0.19
CA ILE A 139 19.02 11.19 1.38
C ILE A 139 19.87 10.24 2.25
N PHE A 140 19.42 9.00 2.44
CA PHE A 140 19.96 8.10 3.46
C PHE A 140 20.67 6.86 2.89
N TRP A 141 20.34 6.46 1.66
CA TRP A 141 20.80 5.18 1.11
C TRP A 141 21.82 5.31 -0.03
N GLY A 142 22.28 6.53 -0.33
CA GLY A 142 23.26 6.79 -1.39
C GLY A 142 24.61 6.09 -1.19
N SER A 143 24.98 5.75 0.05
CA SER A 143 26.21 5.01 0.37
C SER A 143 26.21 3.56 -0.16
N TYR A 144 25.04 3.01 -0.48
CA TYR A 144 24.89 1.67 -1.06
C TYR A 144 24.94 1.69 -2.60
N ALA A 145 25.08 2.88 -3.22
CA ALA A 145 25.20 2.99 -4.66
C ALA A 145 26.51 2.36 -5.16
N PRO A 146 26.47 1.55 -6.24
CA PRO A 146 27.67 1.05 -6.90
C PRO A 146 28.63 2.17 -7.30
N LYS A 147 29.93 1.85 -7.38
CA LYS A 147 30.96 2.82 -7.79
C LYS A 147 30.61 3.44 -9.15
N GLY A 148 30.51 4.77 -9.19
CA GLY A 148 30.15 5.53 -10.40
C GLY A 148 28.65 5.79 -10.57
N MET A 149 27.77 5.27 -9.70
CA MET A 149 26.34 5.55 -9.72
C MET A 149 25.98 6.66 -8.71
N SER A 150 25.20 7.66 -9.13
CA SER A 150 24.70 8.70 -8.21
C SER A 150 23.60 8.16 -7.30
N ALA A 151 23.46 8.76 -6.11
CA ALA A 151 22.37 8.42 -5.17
C ALA A 151 20.98 8.56 -5.81
N LEU A 152 20.79 9.55 -6.69
CA LEU A 152 19.55 9.74 -7.45
C LEU A 152 19.24 8.54 -8.34
N TRP A 153 20.20 8.13 -9.17
CA TRP A 153 20.00 6.99 -10.07
C TRP A 153 19.82 5.69 -9.30
N TYR A 154 20.59 5.51 -8.23
CA TYR A 154 20.49 4.35 -7.36
C TYR A 154 19.09 4.24 -6.75
N SER A 155 18.63 5.30 -6.09
CA SER A 155 17.31 5.34 -5.48
C SER A 155 16.19 5.17 -6.50
N PHE A 156 16.27 5.86 -7.65
CA PHE A 156 15.28 5.76 -8.72
C PHE A 156 15.13 4.32 -9.21
N SER A 157 16.26 3.66 -9.48
CA SER A 157 16.28 2.30 -10.02
C SER A 157 15.77 1.28 -8.99
N MET A 158 16.29 1.31 -7.76
CA MET A 158 15.95 0.31 -6.74
C MET A 158 14.48 0.43 -6.29
N ASN A 159 14.02 1.66 -6.02
CA ASN A 159 12.63 1.89 -5.60
C ASN A 159 11.66 1.75 -6.77
N GLY A 160 12.04 2.17 -7.98
CA GLY A 160 11.22 2.03 -9.18
C GLY A 160 10.94 0.57 -9.52
N VAL A 161 11.96 -0.29 -9.49
CA VAL A 161 11.80 -1.73 -9.73
C VAL A 161 10.95 -2.38 -8.64
N SER A 162 11.20 -2.05 -7.36
CA SER A 162 10.39 -2.55 -6.24
C SER A 162 8.92 -2.14 -6.36
N MET A 163 8.66 -0.89 -6.76
CA MET A 163 7.32 -0.37 -6.99
C MET A 163 6.60 -1.14 -8.09
N VAL A 164 7.22 -1.28 -9.27
CA VAL A 164 6.61 -1.95 -10.42
C VAL A 164 6.35 -3.42 -10.10
N GLY A 165 7.33 -4.13 -9.54
CA GLY A 165 7.16 -5.54 -9.19
C GLY A 165 6.06 -5.75 -8.15
N SER A 166 6.05 -4.95 -7.08
CA SER A 166 5.03 -5.07 -6.02
C SER A 166 3.65 -4.67 -6.51
N LEU A 167 3.55 -3.68 -7.41
CA LEU A 167 2.30 -3.31 -8.07
C LEU A 167 1.74 -4.46 -8.91
N ILE A 168 2.59 -5.11 -9.71
CA ILE A 168 2.19 -6.27 -10.53
C ILE A 168 1.72 -7.41 -9.62
N ALA A 169 2.47 -7.71 -8.55
CA ALA A 169 2.11 -8.75 -7.59
C ALA A 169 0.74 -8.45 -6.95
N CYS A 170 0.50 -7.21 -6.50
CA CYS A 170 -0.79 -6.80 -5.95
C CYS A 170 -1.92 -6.89 -6.99
N LEU A 171 -1.66 -6.50 -8.24
CA LEU A 171 -2.63 -6.55 -9.31
C LEU A 171 -3.06 -7.99 -9.60
N VAL A 172 -2.11 -8.92 -9.70
CA VAL A 172 -2.40 -10.35 -9.91
C VAL A 172 -3.29 -10.87 -8.78
N ILE A 173 -2.90 -10.67 -7.52
CA ILE A 173 -3.70 -11.15 -6.38
C ILE A 173 -5.10 -10.53 -6.35
N LEU A 174 -5.22 -9.21 -6.52
CA LEU A 174 -6.51 -8.52 -6.46
C LEU A 174 -7.42 -8.84 -7.65
N SER A 175 -6.86 -9.08 -8.84
CA SER A 175 -7.64 -9.50 -10.00
C SER A 175 -8.30 -10.87 -9.83
N LEU A 176 -7.68 -11.77 -9.06
CA LEU A 176 -8.25 -13.08 -8.72
C LEU A 176 -9.25 -12.99 -7.55
N LEU A 177 -8.96 -12.13 -6.58
CA LEU A 177 -9.69 -12.05 -5.31
C LEU A 177 -10.98 -11.22 -5.40
N ILE A 178 -10.97 -10.10 -6.14
CA ILE A 178 -12.14 -9.19 -6.22
C ILE A 178 -13.35 -9.81 -6.92
N PRO A 179 -13.22 -10.57 -8.02
CA PRO A 179 -14.34 -11.27 -8.63
C PRO A 179 -14.99 -12.27 -7.67
N SER A 180 -14.16 -13.03 -6.94
CA SER A 180 -14.56 -14.12 -6.04
C SER A 180 -15.14 -13.63 -4.71
N ALA A 181 -14.73 -12.44 -4.26
CA ALA A 181 -15.05 -11.94 -2.92
C ALA A 181 -15.40 -10.44 -2.91
N SER A 182 -16.20 -9.98 -3.87
CA SER A 182 -16.62 -8.57 -4.00
C SER A 182 -17.30 -7.99 -2.76
N ARG A 183 -17.88 -8.84 -1.91
CA ARG A 183 -18.48 -8.48 -0.60
C ARG A 183 -17.46 -7.88 0.38
N MET A 184 -16.17 -8.12 0.19
CA MET A 184 -15.12 -7.49 0.98
C MET A 184 -14.97 -6.00 0.66
N ILE A 185 -15.37 -5.55 -0.52
CA ILE A 185 -15.30 -4.14 -0.91
C ILE A 185 -16.63 -3.43 -0.66
N VAL A 186 -17.75 -4.09 -0.94
CA VAL A 186 -19.08 -3.51 -0.82
C VAL A 186 -19.63 -3.72 0.59
N THR A 187 -19.72 -2.65 1.37
CA THR A 187 -20.45 -2.64 2.65
C THR A 187 -21.95 -2.48 2.39
N LYS A 188 -22.79 -3.34 2.99
CA LYS A 188 -24.23 -3.05 3.06
C LYS A 188 -24.42 -1.86 4.00
N SER A 189 -25.00 -0.77 3.48
CA SER A 189 -25.49 0.31 4.31
C SER A 189 -26.58 -0.26 5.21
N HIS A 190 -26.36 -0.30 6.53
CA HIS A 190 -27.47 -0.42 7.46
C HIS A 190 -28.18 0.93 7.41
N SER A 191 -29.30 1.00 6.69
CA SER A 191 -30.25 2.08 6.85
C SER A 191 -30.79 1.97 8.28
N SER A 192 -30.25 2.80 9.17
CA SER A 192 -30.90 3.19 10.42
C SER A 192 -32.01 4.17 10.09
#